data_AF-A0A6N3F849-F1
#
_entry.id   AF-A0A6N3F849-F1
#
_cell.length_a   1.000
_cell.length_b   1.000
_cell.length_c   1.000
_cell.angle_alpha   90.00
_cell.angle_beta   90.00
_cell.angle_gamma   90.00
#
_symmetry.space_group_name_H-M   'P 1'
#
loop_
_entity.id
_entity.type
_entity.pdbx_description
1 polymer ?
#
loop_
_entity_poly.entity_id
_entity_poly.type
_entity_poly.pdbx_seq_one_letter_code
_entity_poly.pdbx_strand_id
1 'polypeptide(L)'
;MKNGQLKPAYNLQIATCNQFVLGYDVFQNPTDTKTLKPLLEKMKTAQKSPHYLVADAGYGSESNYRYIEDELPQHTALIPYGTMFKEQSKKWQTDDRKVMNWVYEPNEDFYIDPKGVRFNFHSYRQRTDADGFVRDFKEYQAEKTDANQALIPGALTPKGNRRKITVNPSWEYHKEKQKERLSTPDIQKIYGRRKVDVETVFGFMQACSGFTRYTVRGLEKVRKQTGLLITAINMMKLTKIGT
;
A
#
# COMPACT_ATOMS: atom_id res chain seq x y z
N MET A 1 0.83 0.71 -24.75
CA MET A 1 2.11 0.74 -24.01
C MET A 1 2.88 -0.55 -24.29
N LYS A 2 4.09 -0.46 -24.87
CA LYS A 2 4.80 -1.53 -25.60
C LYS A 2 5.93 -2.20 -24.77
N ASN A 3 5.61 -2.79 -23.61
CA ASN A 3 6.65 -3.42 -22.77
C ASN A 3 6.63 -4.97 -22.82
N GLY A 4 5.99 -5.58 -23.82
CA GLY A 4 6.01 -7.05 -24.05
C GLY A 4 5.35 -7.92 -22.96
N GLN A 5 4.99 -7.34 -21.82
CA GLN A 5 4.37 -8.03 -20.71
C GLN A 5 2.86 -8.12 -20.95
N LEU A 6 2.32 -9.35 -21.01
CA LEU A 6 0.88 -9.61 -21.00
C LEU A 6 0.31 -9.11 -19.68
N LYS A 7 -0.32 -7.92 -19.71
CA LYS A 7 -1.09 -7.44 -18.58
C LYS A 7 -2.46 -8.12 -18.62
N PRO A 8 -2.95 -8.67 -17.49
CA PRO A 8 -4.30 -9.18 -17.45
C PRO A 8 -5.25 -8.03 -17.80
N ALA A 9 -6.17 -8.28 -18.74
CA ALA A 9 -7.17 -7.28 -19.15
C ALA A 9 -8.15 -6.92 -18.02
N TYR A 10 -8.22 -7.79 -17.01
CA TYR A 10 -9.09 -7.68 -15.84
C TYR A 10 -8.31 -8.10 -14.60
N ASN A 11 -8.35 -7.25 -13.58
CA ASN A 11 -7.80 -7.48 -12.26
C ASN A 11 -8.92 -7.98 -11.34
N LEU A 12 -8.90 -9.27 -11.00
CA LEU A 12 -9.83 -9.89 -10.06
C LEU A 12 -9.35 -9.64 -8.64
N GLN A 13 -10.21 -9.03 -7.83
CA GLN A 13 -9.99 -8.89 -6.40
C GLN A 13 -11.02 -9.71 -5.63
N ILE A 14 -10.54 -10.45 -4.65
CA ILE A 14 -11.34 -11.27 -3.76
C ILE A 14 -11.04 -10.89 -2.32
N ALA A 15 -12.06 -10.91 -1.48
CA ALA A 15 -11.92 -10.85 -0.04
C ALA A 15 -12.34 -12.20 0.52
N THR A 16 -11.48 -12.78 1.33
CA THR A 16 -11.68 -14.13 1.86
C THR A 16 -11.65 -14.14 3.39
N CYS A 17 -12.32 -15.14 3.96
CA CYS A 17 -12.22 -15.46 5.37
C CYS A 17 -12.31 -16.97 5.53
N ASN A 18 -11.32 -17.59 6.19
CA ASN A 18 -11.25 -19.04 6.35
C ASN A 18 -11.35 -19.77 5.01
N GLN A 19 -10.70 -19.24 3.96
CA GLN A 19 -10.71 -19.75 2.58
C GLN A 19 -12.10 -19.73 1.92
N PHE A 20 -13.07 -18.98 2.45
CA PHE A 20 -14.33 -18.68 1.78
C PHE A 20 -14.26 -17.30 1.17
N VAL A 21 -14.72 -17.15 -0.06
CA VAL A 21 -14.83 -15.83 -0.68
C VAL A 21 -16.08 -15.15 -0.16
N LEU A 22 -15.90 -14.03 0.54
CA LEU A 22 -16.99 -13.22 1.09
C LEU A 22 -17.43 -12.12 0.12
N GLY A 23 -16.50 -11.64 -0.70
CA GLY A 23 -16.75 -10.58 -1.65
C GLY A 23 -15.74 -10.61 -2.77
N TYR A 24 -16.13 -10.08 -3.92
CA TYR A 24 -15.23 -9.95 -5.05
C TYR A 24 -15.63 -8.77 -5.93
N ASP A 25 -14.66 -8.25 -6.66
CA ASP A 25 -14.94 -7.42 -7.82
C ASP A 25 -13.86 -7.55 -8.87
N VAL A 26 -14.19 -7.13 -10.08
CA VAL A 26 -13.27 -7.12 -11.22
C VAL A 26 -13.05 -5.69 -11.65
N PHE A 27 -11.79 -5.33 -11.86
CA PHE A 27 -11.36 -3.99 -12.24
C PHE A 27 -10.57 -4.02 -13.55
N GLN A 28 -10.61 -2.93 -14.31
CA GLN A 28 -9.73 -2.74 -15.48
C GLN A 28 -8.43 -2.00 -15.10
N ASN A 29 -8.26 -1.68 -13.82
CA ASN A 29 -7.09 -1.01 -13.28
C ASN A 29 -5.92 -1.99 -13.12
N PRO A 30 -4.70 -1.61 -13.55
CA PRO A 30 -3.53 -2.48 -13.43
C PRO A 30 -2.94 -2.53 -12.01
N THR A 31 -3.32 -1.61 -11.12
CA THR A 31 -2.74 -1.46 -9.77
C THR A 31 -3.77 -1.76 -8.69
N ASP A 32 -3.39 -2.59 -7.73
CA ASP A 32 -4.27 -3.02 -6.62
C ASP A 32 -4.58 -1.88 -5.63
N THR A 33 -3.71 -0.88 -5.54
CA THR A 33 -3.89 0.25 -4.62
C THR A 33 -5.27 0.90 -4.74
N LYS A 34 -5.81 1.00 -5.96
CA LYS A 34 -7.08 1.68 -6.25
C LYS A 34 -8.31 0.78 -6.10
N THR A 35 -8.14 -0.53 -5.87
CA THR A 35 -9.24 -1.49 -5.88
C THR A 35 -9.78 -1.77 -4.48
N LEU A 36 -9.01 -1.49 -3.42
CA LEU A 36 -9.40 -1.77 -2.03
C LEU A 36 -10.65 -1.02 -1.61
N LYS A 37 -10.64 0.32 -1.72
CA LYS A 37 -11.78 1.15 -1.31
C LYS A 37 -13.08 0.74 -2.03
N PRO A 38 -13.10 0.64 -3.38
CA PRO A 38 -14.30 0.16 -4.09
C PRO A 38 -14.75 -1.24 -3.67
N LEU A 39 -13.81 -2.17 -3.44
CA LEU A 39 -14.13 -3.52 -2.99
C LEU A 39 -14.78 -3.50 -1.59
N LEU A 40 -14.20 -2.75 -0.65
CA LEU A 40 -14.71 -2.61 0.71
C LEU A 40 -16.09 -1.95 0.71
N GLU A 41 -16.31 -0.90 -0.07
CA GLU A 41 -17.63 -0.25 -0.20
C GLU A 41 -18.68 -1.23 -0.72
N LYS A 42 -18.34 -2.01 -1.75
CA LYS A 42 -19.23 -3.07 -2.26
C LYS A 42 -19.55 -4.11 -1.18
N MET A 43 -18.54 -4.49 -0.39
CA MET A 43 -18.68 -5.47 0.70
C MET A 43 -19.39 -4.94 1.95
N LYS A 44 -19.38 -3.63 2.23
CA LYS A 44 -20.17 -3.05 3.34
C LYS A 44 -21.65 -3.44 3.24
N THR A 45 -22.15 -3.71 2.04
CA THR A 45 -23.50 -4.22 1.76
C THR A 45 -23.75 -5.64 2.33
N ALA A 46 -22.70 -6.43 2.60
CA ALA A 46 -22.77 -7.81 3.09
C ALA A 46 -22.26 -7.90 4.55
N GLN A 47 -23.16 -7.84 5.54
CA GLN A 47 -22.81 -7.67 6.95
C GLN A 47 -22.29 -8.93 7.66
N LYS A 48 -21.02 -8.89 8.06
CA LYS A 48 -20.43 -9.19 9.38
C LYS A 48 -18.96 -8.77 9.29
N SER A 49 -18.61 -7.66 9.93
CA SER A 49 -17.31 -7.01 9.73
C SER A 49 -16.18 -7.73 10.48
N PRO A 50 -15.14 -8.23 9.79
CA PRO A 50 -13.97 -8.78 10.46
C PRO A 50 -13.19 -7.67 11.16
N HIS A 51 -12.64 -7.96 12.35
CA HIS A 51 -11.83 -6.97 13.08
C HIS A 51 -10.53 -6.61 12.35
N TYR A 52 -9.93 -7.55 11.62
CA TYR A 52 -8.69 -7.33 10.86
C TYR A 52 -8.94 -7.32 9.37
N LEU A 53 -8.46 -6.28 8.68
CA LEU A 53 -8.41 -6.19 7.22
C LEU A 53 -6.97 -6.46 6.77
N VAL A 54 -6.75 -7.65 6.22
CA VAL A 54 -5.41 -8.13 5.85
C VAL A 54 -5.26 -8.09 4.33
N ALA A 55 -4.22 -7.42 3.83
CA ALA A 55 -3.99 -7.31 2.38
C ALA A 55 -2.49 -7.25 2.04
N ASP A 56 -2.18 -7.47 0.77
CA ASP A 56 -0.82 -7.38 0.24
C ASP A 56 -0.27 -5.96 0.22
N ALA A 57 1.06 -5.85 0.11
CA ALA A 57 1.75 -4.56 0.07
C ALA A 57 1.33 -3.66 -1.10
N GLY A 58 0.76 -4.23 -2.17
CA GLY A 58 0.19 -3.48 -3.30
C GLY A 58 -0.99 -2.57 -2.90
N TYR A 59 -1.64 -2.87 -1.78
CA TYR A 59 -2.73 -2.08 -1.23
C TYR A 59 -2.28 -0.97 -0.27
N GLY A 60 -1.03 -1.02 0.19
CA GLY A 60 -0.50 -0.07 1.16
C GLY A 60 -0.30 1.31 0.56
N SER A 61 -1.20 2.24 0.88
CA SER A 61 -1.15 3.63 0.45
C SER A 61 -1.82 4.55 1.46
N GLU A 62 -1.39 5.81 1.47
CA GLU A 62 -1.96 6.85 2.34
C GLU A 62 -3.48 6.96 2.17
N SER A 63 -3.98 6.92 0.93
CA SER A 63 -5.42 7.00 0.66
C SER A 63 -6.20 5.84 1.26
N ASN A 64 -5.64 4.63 1.20
CA ASN A 64 -6.30 3.45 1.78
C ASN A 64 -6.21 3.44 3.31
N TYR A 65 -5.08 3.82 3.89
CA TYR A 65 -4.94 3.91 5.33
C TYR A 65 -5.86 4.96 5.92
N ARG A 66 -5.89 6.16 5.33
CA ARG A 66 -6.80 7.23 5.74
C ARG A 66 -8.26 6.80 5.63
N TYR A 67 -8.65 6.20 4.51
CA TYR A 67 -10.01 5.67 4.34
C TYR A 67 -10.38 4.64 5.41
N ILE A 68 -9.49 3.70 5.75
CA ILE A 68 -9.81 2.68 6.77
C ILE A 68 -9.92 3.31 8.15
N GLU A 69 -9.05 4.26 8.50
CA GLU A 69 -9.09 4.91 9.81
C GLU A 69 -10.29 5.82 9.98
N ASP A 70 -10.66 6.58 8.94
CA ASP A 70 -11.76 7.55 9.00
C ASP A 70 -13.14 6.89 8.83
N GLU A 71 -13.27 5.96 7.87
CA GLU A 71 -14.56 5.42 7.43
C GLU A 71 -14.86 4.00 7.97
N LEU A 72 -13.87 3.37 8.60
CA LEU A 72 -13.94 1.99 9.10
C LEU A 72 -13.25 1.82 10.47
N PRO A 73 -13.56 2.65 11.49
CA PRO A 73 -12.83 2.68 12.77
C PRO A 73 -12.87 1.36 13.57
N GLN A 74 -13.84 0.49 13.29
CA GLN A 74 -13.95 -0.84 13.88
C GLN A 74 -13.00 -1.89 13.27
N HIS A 75 -12.32 -1.54 12.17
CA HIS A 75 -11.41 -2.41 11.45
C HIS A 75 -9.96 -1.96 11.64
N THR A 76 -9.08 -2.93 11.84
CA THR A 76 -7.63 -2.73 11.91
C THR A 76 -7.00 -3.18 10.61
N ALA A 77 -6.40 -2.24 9.87
CA ALA A 77 -5.62 -2.53 8.66
C ALA A 77 -4.28 -3.22 9.02
N LEU A 78 -4.07 -4.42 8.49
CA LEU A 78 -2.83 -5.18 8.50
C LEU A 78 -2.30 -5.29 7.06
N ILE A 79 -1.76 -4.19 6.55
CA ILE A 79 -1.35 -4.05 5.17
C ILE A 79 0.05 -3.43 5.17
N PRO A 80 1.10 -4.13 4.71
CA PRO A 80 2.42 -3.54 4.58
C PRO A 80 2.41 -2.40 3.56
N TYR A 81 3.23 -1.37 3.76
CA TYR A 81 3.49 -0.40 2.70
C TYR A 81 4.60 -0.91 1.76
N GLY A 82 4.60 -0.46 0.51
CA GLY A 82 5.42 -1.05 -0.55
C GLY A 82 6.95 -1.08 -0.31
N THR A 83 7.50 -0.20 0.54
CA THR A 83 8.93 -0.17 0.87
C THR A 83 9.29 -0.91 2.16
N MET A 84 8.31 -1.36 2.95
CA MET A 84 8.51 -1.91 4.29
C MET A 84 9.55 -3.04 4.35
N PHE A 85 9.45 -4.02 3.46
CA PHE A 85 10.41 -5.13 3.42
C PHE A 85 11.78 -4.72 2.86
N LYS A 86 11.83 -3.73 1.98
CA LYS A 86 13.09 -3.23 1.38
C LYS A 86 13.90 -2.44 2.41
N GLU A 87 13.23 -1.76 3.33
CA GLU A 87 13.82 -0.98 4.43
C GLU A 87 14.64 -1.84 5.41
N GLN A 88 14.40 -3.16 5.45
CA GLN A 88 15.17 -4.09 6.28
C GLN A 88 16.51 -4.49 5.63
N SER A 89 16.71 -4.22 4.33
CA SER A 89 17.94 -4.59 3.64
C SER A 89 19.09 -3.63 4.00
N LYS A 90 20.30 -4.18 4.20
CA LYS A 90 21.51 -3.37 4.47
C LYS A 90 21.70 -2.27 3.43
N LYS A 91 21.52 -2.61 2.16
CA LYS A 91 21.61 -1.65 1.03
C LYS A 91 20.69 -0.44 1.20
N TRP A 92 19.49 -0.63 1.74
CA TRP A 92 18.55 0.47 1.96
C TRP A 92 18.91 1.31 3.18
N GLN A 93 19.35 0.66 4.26
CA GLN A 93 19.74 1.33 5.51
C GLN A 93 21.00 2.19 5.34
N THR A 94 21.92 1.78 4.46
CA THR A 94 23.14 2.53 4.16
C THR A 94 22.98 3.50 2.99
N ASP A 95 21.78 3.68 2.43
CA ASP A 95 21.57 4.60 1.30
C ASP A 95 21.35 6.02 1.81
N ASP A 96 22.37 6.86 1.69
CA ASP A 96 22.37 8.27 2.10
C ASP A 96 21.33 9.14 1.38
N ARG A 97 20.76 8.66 0.27
CA ARG A 97 19.72 9.38 -0.48
C ARG A 97 18.35 9.25 0.16
N LYS A 98 18.18 8.35 1.13
CA LYS A 98 16.90 8.10 1.80
C LYS A 98 16.76 9.04 2.99
N VAL A 99 15.83 9.98 2.90
CA VAL A 99 15.53 10.94 3.98
C VAL A 99 15.15 10.24 5.29
N MET A 100 14.57 9.03 5.24
CA MET A 100 14.28 8.25 6.46
C MET A 100 15.53 7.81 7.25
N ASN A 101 16.71 7.82 6.61
CA ASN A 101 17.98 7.50 7.25
C ASN A 101 18.67 8.76 7.79
N TRP A 102 18.09 9.95 7.59
CA TRP A 102 18.63 11.23 8.04
C TRP A 102 18.24 11.48 9.49
N VAL A 103 19.03 12.29 10.20
CA VAL A 103 18.70 12.69 11.57
C VAL A 103 17.62 13.76 11.49
N TYR A 104 16.49 13.54 12.16
CA TYR A 104 15.41 14.51 12.29
C TYR A 104 15.39 15.05 13.72
N GLU A 105 15.39 16.36 13.88
CA GLU A 105 15.26 17.03 15.18
C GLU A 105 13.83 17.57 15.34
N PRO A 106 12.99 16.96 16.20
CA PRO A 106 11.59 17.34 16.33
C PRO A 106 11.36 18.73 16.92
N ASN A 107 12.28 19.21 17.78
CA ASN A 107 12.08 20.46 18.52
C ASN A 107 12.20 21.70 17.61
N GLU A 108 13.12 21.67 16.65
CA GLU A 108 13.42 22.78 15.75
C GLU A 108 12.95 22.53 14.30
N ASP A 109 12.28 21.39 14.04
CA ASP A 109 11.74 20.97 12.73
C ASP A 109 12.77 21.09 11.58
N PHE A 110 13.87 20.35 11.71
CA PHE A 110 14.89 20.25 10.66
C PHE A 110 15.45 18.84 10.50
N TYR A 111 16.04 18.60 9.33
CA TYR A 111 16.77 17.36 9.02
C TYR A 111 18.26 17.63 8.84
N ILE A 112 19.11 16.67 9.21
CA ILE A 112 20.55 16.65 8.91
C ILE A 112 20.83 15.48 8.00
N ASP A 113 21.37 15.76 6.81
CA ASP A 113 21.81 14.70 5.90
C ASP A 113 23.13 14.04 6.38
N PRO A 114 23.52 12.88 5.82
CA PRO A 114 24.77 12.21 6.21
C PRO A 114 26.05 13.02 5.97
N LYS A 115 25.96 14.15 5.25
CA LYS A 115 27.07 15.08 5.00
C LYS A 115 27.09 16.23 6.00
N GLY A 116 26.21 16.24 6.99
CA GLY A 116 26.09 17.29 8.00
C GLY A 116 25.35 18.54 7.52
N VAL A 117 24.68 18.51 6.36
CA VAL A 117 23.94 19.66 5.84
C VAL A 117 22.58 19.74 6.53
N ARG A 118 22.29 20.89 7.16
CA ARG A 118 21.00 21.19 7.79
C ARG A 118 19.95 21.58 6.75
N PHE A 119 18.76 20.99 6.85
CA PHE A 119 17.58 21.24 6.03
C PHE A 119 16.46 21.80 6.89
N ASN A 120 16.25 23.11 6.80
CA ASN A 120 15.23 23.81 7.59
C ASN A 120 13.87 23.76 6.91
N PHE A 121 12.80 23.74 7.70
CA PHE A 121 11.45 23.90 7.19
C PHE A 121 11.33 25.17 6.35
N HIS A 122 10.72 25.05 5.17
CA HIS A 122 10.56 26.16 4.23
C HIS A 122 9.09 26.49 3.97
N SER A 123 8.28 25.50 3.60
CA SER A 123 6.87 25.76 3.25
C SER A 123 6.03 24.49 3.22
N TYR A 124 4.74 24.62 3.47
CA TYR A 124 3.76 23.59 3.13
C TYR A 124 3.49 23.54 1.61
N ARG A 125 3.26 22.34 1.10
CA ARG A 125 2.91 22.09 -0.31
C ARG A 125 1.77 21.07 -0.35
N GLN A 126 0.80 21.31 -1.21
CA GLN A 126 -0.24 20.34 -1.52
C GLN A 126 -0.05 19.77 -2.92
N ARG A 127 -0.34 18.49 -3.08
CA ARG A 127 -0.43 17.85 -4.39
C ARG A 127 -1.68 17.00 -4.45
N THR A 128 -2.38 17.12 -5.58
CA THR A 128 -3.55 16.31 -5.87
C THR A 128 -3.15 15.24 -6.88
N ASP A 129 -3.37 13.98 -6.51
CA ASP A 129 -3.20 12.87 -7.43
C ASP A 129 -4.27 12.94 -8.54
N ALA A 130 -4.07 12.20 -9.64
CA ALA A 130 -5.02 12.14 -10.75
C ALA A 130 -6.44 11.70 -10.34
N ASP A 131 -6.56 10.99 -9.21
CA ASP A 131 -7.82 10.51 -8.65
C ASP A 131 -8.49 11.50 -7.68
N GLY A 132 -7.98 12.72 -7.56
CA GLY A 132 -8.53 13.76 -6.68
C GLY A 132 -8.09 13.67 -5.21
N PHE A 133 -7.24 12.71 -4.85
CA PHE A 133 -6.70 12.59 -3.50
C PHE A 133 -5.65 13.66 -3.23
N VAL A 134 -5.91 14.53 -2.26
CA VAL A 134 -5.00 15.60 -1.83
C VAL A 134 -4.06 15.09 -0.75
N ARG A 135 -2.76 15.35 -0.95
CA ARG A 135 -1.67 15.07 -0.01
C ARG A 135 -0.99 16.35 0.43
N ASP A 136 -0.73 16.41 1.73
CA ASP A 136 0.01 17.50 2.36
C ASP A 136 1.48 17.11 2.53
N PHE A 137 2.37 18.04 2.19
CA PHE A 137 3.80 17.87 2.29
C PHE A 137 4.45 19.05 3.00
N LYS A 138 5.48 18.76 3.79
CA LYS A 138 6.45 19.75 4.28
C LYS A 138 7.65 19.78 3.34
N GLU A 139 7.96 20.96 2.78
CA GLU A 139 9.18 21.21 2.00
C GLU A 139 10.26 21.75 2.93
N TYR A 140 11.44 21.13 2.92
CA TYR A 140 12.63 21.60 3.64
C TYR A 140 13.71 21.99 2.64
N GLN A 141 14.50 23.00 3.00
CA GLN A 141 15.55 23.55 2.15
C GLN A 141 16.91 23.52 2.87
N ALA A 142 17.94 23.12 2.14
CA ALA A 142 19.32 23.12 2.64
C ALA A 142 19.79 24.55 2.98
N GLU A 143 20.48 24.67 4.11
CA GLU A 143 21.21 25.86 4.49
C GLU A 143 22.39 26.09 3.55
N LYS A 144 22.52 27.31 3.02
CA LYS A 144 23.53 27.62 1.98
C LYS A 144 24.89 27.92 2.58
N THR A 145 24.91 28.63 3.71
CA THR A 145 26.10 29.23 4.29
C THR A 145 26.19 28.87 5.75
N ASP A 146 27.39 28.56 6.22
CA ASP A 146 27.67 28.32 7.63
C ASP A 146 27.72 29.66 8.42
N ALA A 147 27.88 29.59 9.75
CA ALA A 147 28.00 30.75 10.64
C ALA A 147 29.09 31.75 10.19
N ASN A 148 30.13 31.27 9.51
CA ASN A 148 31.23 32.06 8.95
C ASN A 148 30.95 32.59 7.52
N GLN A 149 29.71 32.53 7.03
CA GLN A 149 29.29 32.88 5.66
C GLN A 149 29.94 32.04 4.54
N ALA A 150 30.68 30.99 4.89
CA ALA A 150 31.26 30.05 3.93
C ALA A 150 30.19 29.12 3.35
N LEU A 151 30.31 28.78 2.06
CA LEU A 151 29.37 27.87 1.40
C LEU A 151 29.49 26.46 1.98
N ILE A 152 28.38 25.87 2.43
CA ILE A 152 28.38 24.50 2.96
C ILE A 152 28.56 23.50 1.81
N PRO A 153 29.60 22.64 1.84
CA PRO A 153 29.80 21.61 0.84
C PRO A 153 28.58 20.68 0.73
N GLY A 154 27.99 20.59 -0.45
CA GLY A 154 26.84 19.72 -0.69
C GLY A 154 25.47 20.35 -0.37
N ALA A 155 25.38 21.63 0.01
CA ALA A 155 24.10 22.34 0.14
C ALA A 155 23.42 22.61 -1.22
N LEU A 156 24.22 22.71 -2.29
CA LEU A 156 23.75 22.99 -3.64
C LEU A 156 23.67 21.71 -4.48
N THR A 157 22.72 21.70 -5.40
CA THR A 157 22.63 20.73 -6.49
C THR A 157 23.73 21.00 -7.54
N PRO A 158 24.03 20.05 -8.44
CA PRO A 158 25.00 20.27 -9.53
C PRO A 158 24.70 21.49 -10.41
N LYS A 159 23.43 21.93 -10.44
CA LYS A 159 22.97 23.13 -11.18
C LYS A 159 23.05 24.43 -10.37
N GLY A 160 23.63 24.42 -9.16
CA GLY A 160 23.77 25.59 -8.30
C GLY A 160 22.54 25.96 -7.46
N ASN A 161 21.42 25.23 -7.60
CA ASN A 161 20.21 25.48 -6.79
C ASN A 161 20.33 24.83 -5.41
N ARG A 162 19.77 25.46 -4.36
CA ARG A 162 19.69 24.85 -3.02
C ARG A 162 18.94 23.51 -3.09
N ARG A 163 19.49 22.48 -2.44
CA ARG A 163 18.82 21.19 -2.31
C ARG A 163 17.53 21.36 -1.51
N LYS A 164 16.52 20.60 -1.91
CA LYS A 164 15.23 20.54 -1.23
C LYS A 164 14.82 19.11 -1.02
N ILE A 165 14.13 18.86 0.08
CA ILE A 165 13.44 17.60 0.34
C ILE A 165 11.98 17.88 0.60
N THR A 166 11.15 16.88 0.39
CA THR A 166 9.71 16.97 0.60
C THR A 166 9.29 15.73 1.37
N VAL A 167 8.72 15.94 2.55
CA VAL A 167 8.27 14.86 3.45
C VAL A 167 6.76 14.96 3.57
N ASN A 168 6.08 13.81 3.59
CA ASN A 168 4.64 13.72 3.84
C ASN A 168 4.43 13.20 5.26
N PRO A 169 4.09 14.06 6.23
CA PRO A 169 3.91 13.66 7.62
C PRO A 169 2.81 12.59 7.80
N SER A 170 1.70 12.72 7.08
CA SER A 170 0.59 11.76 7.14
C SER A 170 1.02 10.36 6.66
N TRP A 171 1.83 10.31 5.61
CA TRP A 171 2.40 9.06 5.13
C TRP A 171 3.42 8.46 6.11
N GLU A 172 4.30 9.27 6.71
CA GLU A 172 5.24 8.80 7.74
C GLU A 172 4.50 8.22 8.95
N TYR A 173 3.46 8.92 9.44
CA TYR A 173 2.58 8.45 10.51
C TYR A 173 2.02 7.05 10.22
N HIS A 174 1.41 6.86 9.03
CA HIS A 174 0.85 5.56 8.69
C HIS A 174 1.92 4.46 8.53
N LYS A 175 3.11 4.79 8.02
CA LYS A 175 4.22 3.83 7.92
C LYS A 175 4.67 3.35 9.29
N GLU A 176 4.89 4.27 10.24
CA GLU A 176 5.30 3.93 11.60
C GLU A 176 4.25 3.06 12.29
N LYS A 177 2.98 3.45 12.20
CA LYS A 177 1.85 2.70 12.74
C LYS A 177 1.74 1.30 12.17
N GLN A 178 1.90 1.13 10.84
CA GLN A 178 1.90 -0.21 10.22
C GLN A 178 3.13 -1.03 10.60
N LYS A 179 4.31 -0.39 10.74
CA LYS A 179 5.55 -1.05 11.15
C LYS A 179 5.45 -1.57 12.58
N GLU A 180 4.92 -0.79 13.50
CA GLU A 180 4.68 -1.19 14.89
C GLU A 180 3.70 -2.37 14.95
N ARG A 181 2.53 -2.24 14.29
CA ARG A 181 1.50 -3.28 14.27
C ARG A 181 2.01 -4.61 13.72
N LEU A 182 2.62 -4.59 12.54
CA LEU A 182 3.11 -5.79 11.87
C LEU A 182 4.41 -6.34 12.49
N SER A 183 5.06 -5.62 13.41
CA SER A 183 6.16 -6.14 14.22
C SER A 183 5.68 -7.02 15.38
N THR A 184 4.41 -6.91 15.77
CA THR A 184 3.86 -7.67 16.91
C THR A 184 3.71 -9.16 16.57
N PRO A 185 4.23 -10.10 17.39
CA PRO A 185 4.23 -11.54 17.07
C PRO A 185 2.85 -12.14 16.77
N ASP A 186 1.81 -11.73 17.50
CA ASP A 186 0.46 -12.26 17.27
C ASP A 186 -0.17 -11.72 15.99
N ILE A 187 0.09 -10.45 15.66
CA ILE A 187 -0.33 -9.84 14.39
C ILE A 187 0.40 -10.49 13.22
N GLN A 188 1.68 -10.84 13.37
CA GLN A 188 2.43 -11.56 12.34
C GLN A 188 1.82 -12.92 12.02
N LYS A 189 1.35 -13.66 13.04
CA LYS A 189 0.63 -14.94 12.82
C LYS A 189 -0.66 -14.71 12.03
N ILE A 190 -1.43 -13.67 12.36
CA ILE A 190 -2.67 -13.32 11.64
C ILE A 190 -2.34 -12.93 10.19
N TYR A 191 -1.36 -12.05 9.98
CA TYR A 191 -0.93 -11.63 8.66
C TYR A 191 -0.40 -12.81 7.82
N GLY A 192 0.34 -13.74 8.43
CA GLY A 192 0.87 -14.94 7.75
C GLY A 192 -0.23 -15.87 7.21
N ARG A 193 -1.39 -15.95 7.87
CA ARG A 193 -2.54 -16.75 7.42
C ARG A 193 -3.12 -16.26 6.10
N ARG A 194 -2.96 -14.98 5.76
CA ARG A 194 -3.42 -14.39 4.50
C ARG A 194 -2.96 -15.18 3.28
N LYS A 195 -1.69 -15.63 3.30
CA LYS A 195 -1.11 -16.42 2.20
C LYS A 195 -1.92 -17.69 1.97
N VAL A 196 -2.16 -18.44 3.05
CA VAL A 196 -2.93 -19.70 3.00
C VAL A 196 -4.38 -19.44 2.62
N ASP A 197 -4.99 -18.36 3.12
CA ASP A 197 -6.39 -18.05 2.86
C ASP A 197 -6.63 -17.72 1.37
N VAL A 198 -5.90 -16.74 0.85
CA VAL A 198 -6.10 -16.19 -0.49
C VAL A 198 -5.50 -17.08 -1.59
N GLU A 199 -4.27 -17.59 -1.41
CA GLU A 199 -3.61 -18.41 -2.44
C GLU A 199 -4.34 -19.74 -2.64
N THR A 200 -4.95 -20.30 -1.59
CA THR A 200 -5.74 -21.54 -1.73
C THR A 200 -6.92 -21.30 -2.67
N VAL A 201 -7.64 -20.19 -2.53
CA VAL A 201 -8.78 -19.86 -3.42
C VAL A 201 -8.31 -19.70 -4.87
N PHE A 202 -7.23 -18.95 -5.10
CA PHE A 202 -6.67 -18.81 -6.45
C PHE A 202 -6.14 -20.12 -7.02
N GLY A 203 -5.52 -20.96 -6.18
CA GLY A 203 -5.05 -22.29 -6.55
C GLY A 203 -6.21 -23.20 -6.96
N PHE A 204 -7.32 -23.22 -6.20
CA PHE A 204 -8.53 -23.94 -6.57
C PHE A 204 -9.11 -23.44 -7.89
N MET A 205 -9.17 -22.12 -8.07
CA MET A 205 -9.68 -21.49 -9.30
C MET A 205 -8.89 -21.95 -10.54
N GLN A 206 -7.56 -22.00 -10.43
CA GLN A 206 -6.68 -22.39 -11.54
C GLN A 206 -6.64 -23.91 -11.74
N ALA A 207 -6.36 -24.67 -10.67
CA ALA A 207 -6.07 -26.10 -10.76
C ALA A 207 -7.32 -26.98 -10.85
N CYS A 208 -8.37 -26.66 -10.08
CA CYS A 208 -9.57 -27.51 -10.02
C CYS A 208 -10.63 -27.10 -11.05
N SER A 209 -10.71 -25.82 -11.41
CA SER A 209 -11.69 -25.35 -12.40
C SER A 209 -11.10 -25.14 -13.80
N GLY A 210 -9.77 -25.27 -13.98
CA GLY A 210 -9.09 -25.01 -15.25
C GLY A 210 -9.22 -23.56 -15.73
N PHE A 211 -9.61 -22.64 -14.84
CA PHE A 211 -9.97 -21.28 -15.20
C PHE A 211 -8.73 -20.40 -15.34
N THR A 212 -8.15 -20.39 -16.53
CA THR A 212 -6.95 -19.62 -16.86
C THR A 212 -7.26 -18.31 -17.59
N ARG A 213 -8.45 -18.19 -18.20
CA ARG A 213 -8.87 -17.02 -18.97
C ARG A 213 -10.38 -16.83 -18.92
N TYR A 214 -10.81 -15.58 -18.96
CA TYR A 214 -12.21 -15.22 -19.18
C TYR A 214 -12.64 -15.60 -20.60
N THR A 215 -13.82 -16.20 -20.73
CA THR A 215 -14.40 -16.56 -22.04
C THR A 215 -15.31 -15.48 -22.61
N VAL A 216 -15.70 -14.52 -21.77
CA VAL A 216 -16.56 -13.40 -22.14
C VAL A 216 -15.78 -12.08 -22.20
N ARG A 217 -16.32 -11.12 -22.96
CA ARG A 217 -15.78 -9.75 -23.06
C ARG A 217 -16.77 -8.75 -22.47
N GLY A 218 -16.26 -7.71 -21.83
CA GLY A 218 -17.04 -6.68 -21.16
C GLY A 218 -17.07 -6.90 -19.66
N LEU A 219 -16.82 -5.82 -18.90
CA LEU A 219 -16.64 -5.85 -17.45
C LEU A 219 -17.80 -6.52 -16.71
N GLU A 220 -19.04 -6.22 -17.12
CA GLU A 220 -20.24 -6.79 -16.51
C GLU A 220 -20.34 -8.31 -16.72
N LYS A 221 -20.11 -8.78 -17.96
CA LYS A 221 -20.14 -10.22 -18.28
C LYS A 221 -19.04 -10.96 -17.52
N VAL A 222 -17.84 -10.36 -17.47
CA VAL A 222 -16.70 -10.89 -16.72
C VAL A 222 -17.03 -10.99 -15.23
N ARG A 223 -17.59 -9.93 -14.62
CA ARG A 223 -18.05 -9.94 -13.22
C ARG A 223 -19.07 -11.05 -12.94
N LYS A 224 -20.02 -11.28 -13.85
CA LYS A 224 -21.01 -12.38 -13.75
C LYS A 224 -20.33 -13.75 -13.82
N GLN A 225 -19.43 -13.94 -14.78
CA GLN A 225 -18.65 -15.19 -14.92
C GLN A 225 -17.82 -15.48 -13.66
N THR A 226 -17.13 -14.47 -13.13
CA THR A 226 -16.38 -14.57 -11.87
C THR A 226 -17.30 -14.97 -10.71
N GLY A 227 -18.51 -14.41 -10.64
CA GLY A 227 -19.47 -14.73 -9.58
C GLY A 227 -19.92 -16.19 -9.58
N LEU A 228 -20.22 -16.73 -10.76
CA LEU A 228 -20.57 -18.14 -10.91
C LEU A 228 -19.41 -19.05 -10.47
N LEU A 229 -18.19 -18.71 -10.88
CA LEU A 229 -16.99 -19.46 -10.50
C LEU A 229 -16.75 -19.45 -8.99
N ILE A 230 -16.81 -18.28 -8.36
CA ILE A 230 -16.64 -18.13 -6.91
C ILE A 230 -17.74 -18.87 -6.14
N THR A 231 -18.98 -18.80 -6.62
CA THR A 231 -20.11 -19.52 -6.01
C THR A 231 -19.87 -21.02 -6.04
N ALA A 232 -19.44 -21.56 -7.18
CA ALA A 232 -19.08 -22.97 -7.32
C ALA A 232 -17.94 -23.36 -6.37
N ILE A 233 -16.88 -22.54 -6.27
CA ILE A 233 -15.75 -22.78 -5.35
C ILE A 233 -16.22 -22.83 -3.89
N ASN A 234 -17.01 -21.85 -3.46
CA ASN A 234 -17.55 -21.82 -2.10
C ASN A 234 -18.45 -23.05 -1.85
N MET A 235 -19.31 -23.45 -2.78
CA MET A 235 -20.16 -24.65 -2.65
C MET A 235 -19.32 -25.94 -2.54
N MET A 236 -18.33 -26.14 -3.42
CA MET A 236 -17.42 -27.30 -3.37
C MET A 236 -16.63 -27.38 -2.06
N LYS A 237 -16.40 -26.23 -1.43
CA LYS A 237 -15.74 -26.19 -0.12
C LYS A 237 -16.71 -26.51 1.01
N LEU A 238 -17.95 -26.02 0.94
CA LEU A 238 -18.99 -26.36 1.92
C LEU A 238 -19.24 -27.87 1.98
N THR A 239 -19.23 -28.58 0.84
CA THR A 239 -19.44 -30.04 0.82
C THR A 239 -18.35 -30.82 1.55
N LYS A 240 -17.16 -30.23 1.77
CA LYS A 240 -16.02 -30.86 2.45
C LYS A 240 -15.93 -30.52 3.95
N ILE A 241 -16.75 -29.58 4.45
CA ILE A 241 -16.69 -29.14 5.87
C ILE A 241 -17.59 -29.99 6.78
N GLY A 242 -18.47 -30.81 6.20
CA GLY A 242 -19.43 -31.65 6.94
C GLY A 242 -19.16 -33.15 6.91
N THR A 243 -17.98 -33.59 6.46
CA THR A 243 -17.52 -34.99 6.42
C THR A 243 -16.15 -35.08 7.08
#